data_AF-A0A212K189-F1
#
_entry.id   AF-A0A212K189-F1
#
_cell.length_a   1.000
_cell.length_b   1.000
_cell.length_c   1.000
_cell.angle_alpha   90.00
_cell.angle_beta   90.00
_cell.angle_gamma   90.00
#
_symmetry.space_group_name_H-M   'P 1'
#
loop_
_entity.id
_entity.type
_entity.pdbx_description
1 polymer ?
#
loop_
_entity_poly.entity_id
_entity_poly.type
_entity_poly.pdbx_seq_one_letter_code
_entity_poly.pdbx_strand_id
1 'polypeptide(L)'
;MKVILDTNIIFSDFHLKGAKIKNLCESVKSTGDSVHIPAVVVDESINKYREKTQECKSKIDRGISDFKRLTGKDVEDNPISDEFILKEAEEYVENFKKQLRKLEIKIIPYPSTPHQELVKRDLARKKPFQETGKGYRDALIWESLKSICEKSSSLFEIPKIIFVNKNHKDFCEDGLLHPDLKEDLVNNGINEDYIRVIEDIDIFIKEYIKPKQKILKTILDELNTDKQYNGINLNTEIENRATEFLLHREFDHEESPFRQEFENPSVVSVDEPSFTVTEVRQISEEEILVEIEIDVDCEFDFFIFKSDAMCMDEDELPYIWNNDWNKHYMAASKTIVVKLKMTLIVDTAFNEILSDDMEIVHPEIEGF
;
A
#
# COMPACT_ATOMS: atom_id res chain seq x y z
N MET A 1 -4.58 1.71 -11.56
CA MET A 1 -4.51 0.49 -12.41
C MET A 1 -4.57 -0.79 -11.56
N LYS A 2 -5.03 -1.90 -12.16
CA LYS A 2 -5.11 -3.22 -11.50
C LYS A 2 -4.09 -4.17 -12.15
N VAL A 3 -3.18 -4.76 -11.36
CA VAL A 3 -2.20 -5.75 -11.81
C VAL A 3 -2.67 -7.13 -11.41
N ILE A 4 -2.80 -8.06 -12.36
CA ILE A 4 -3.33 -9.40 -12.12
C ILE A 4 -2.19 -10.41 -12.29
N LEU A 5 -1.98 -11.24 -11.28
CA LEU A 5 -0.94 -12.26 -11.25
C LEU A 5 -1.45 -13.63 -11.71
N ASP A 6 -0.67 -14.29 -12.55
CA ASP A 6 -0.87 -15.70 -12.96
C ASP A 6 -0.12 -16.70 -12.04
N THR A 7 -0.46 -17.99 -12.13
CA THR A 7 0.14 -19.08 -11.34
C THR A 7 1.66 -19.14 -11.50
N ASN A 8 2.19 -18.83 -12.70
CA ASN A 8 3.62 -18.91 -12.97
C ASN A 8 4.47 -18.04 -12.04
N ILE A 9 3.94 -16.89 -11.62
CA ILE A 9 4.62 -15.97 -10.70
C ILE A 9 4.72 -16.61 -9.31
N ILE A 10 3.62 -17.20 -8.85
CA ILE A 10 3.51 -17.85 -7.55
C ILE A 10 4.31 -19.14 -7.51
N PHE A 11 4.36 -19.88 -8.62
CA PHE A 11 5.12 -21.12 -8.71
C PHE A 11 6.62 -20.90 -8.48
N SER A 12 7.14 -19.72 -8.82
CA SER A 12 8.53 -19.36 -8.53
C SER A 12 8.79 -19.04 -7.05
N ASP A 13 7.74 -18.76 -6.28
CA ASP A 13 7.80 -18.37 -4.88
C ASP A 13 6.49 -18.74 -4.15
N PHE A 14 6.35 -20.02 -3.79
CA PHE A 14 5.13 -20.56 -3.18
C PHE A 14 4.71 -19.84 -1.88
N HIS A 15 5.65 -19.22 -1.18
CA HIS A 15 5.38 -18.52 0.08
C HIS A 15 5.22 -17.01 -0.09
N LEU A 16 5.34 -16.47 -1.30
CA LEU A 16 5.25 -15.03 -1.60
C LEU A 16 6.16 -14.19 -0.68
N LYS A 17 7.39 -14.69 -0.43
CA LYS A 17 8.40 -14.04 0.43
C LYS A 17 9.51 -13.36 -0.36
N GLY A 18 9.58 -13.61 -1.66
CA GLY A 18 10.58 -13.12 -2.59
C GLY A 18 10.53 -11.61 -2.76
N ALA A 19 11.70 -11.03 -3.04
CA ALA A 19 11.87 -9.60 -3.18
C ALA A 19 11.00 -9.01 -4.30
N LYS A 20 10.78 -9.74 -5.40
CA LYS A 20 9.98 -9.27 -6.54
C LYS A 20 8.53 -8.95 -6.15
N ILE A 21 7.84 -9.87 -5.47
CA ILE A 21 6.44 -9.68 -5.09
C ILE A 21 6.31 -8.60 -4.02
N LYS A 22 7.21 -8.58 -3.03
CA LYS A 22 7.23 -7.52 -2.01
C LYS A 22 7.41 -6.15 -2.64
N ASN A 23 8.42 -6.00 -3.50
CA ASN A 23 8.70 -4.75 -4.20
C ASN A 23 7.51 -4.32 -5.06
N LEU A 24 6.83 -5.24 -5.76
CA LEU A 24 5.61 -4.94 -6.48
C LEU A 24 4.51 -4.39 -5.55
N CYS A 25 4.23 -5.10 -4.45
CA CYS A 25 3.17 -4.70 -3.51
C CYS A 25 3.47 -3.36 -2.84
N GLU A 26 4.72 -3.07 -2.52
CA GLU A 26 5.14 -1.76 -1.99
C GLU A 26 5.06 -0.66 -3.06
N SER A 27 5.51 -0.96 -4.28
CA SER A 27 5.54 0.00 -5.39
C SER A 27 4.12 0.44 -5.80
N VAL A 28 3.14 -0.46 -5.81
CA VAL A 28 1.75 -0.10 -6.16
C VAL A 28 1.10 0.82 -5.12
N LYS A 29 1.49 0.74 -3.84
CA LYS A 29 0.95 1.60 -2.77
C LYS A 29 1.27 3.08 -3.02
N SER A 30 2.44 3.37 -3.58
CA SER A 30 2.85 4.75 -3.88
C SER A 30 2.12 5.38 -5.07
N THR A 31 1.45 4.56 -5.91
CA THR A 31 0.91 4.97 -7.21
C THR A 31 -0.60 4.77 -7.33
N GLY A 32 -1.30 4.46 -6.22
CA GLY A 32 -2.73 4.17 -6.21
C GLY A 32 -3.11 2.90 -6.98
N ASP A 33 -2.15 2.06 -7.33
CA ASP A 33 -2.35 0.82 -8.05
C ASP A 33 -2.66 -0.34 -7.09
N SER A 34 -3.16 -1.47 -7.60
CA SER A 34 -3.50 -2.61 -6.74
C SER A 34 -3.23 -3.97 -7.39
N VAL A 35 -2.77 -4.92 -6.57
CA VAL A 35 -2.43 -6.28 -6.99
C VAL A 35 -3.61 -7.21 -6.76
N HIS A 36 -3.90 -8.04 -7.77
CA HIS A 36 -5.01 -8.97 -7.79
C HIS A 36 -4.57 -10.36 -8.24
N ILE A 37 -5.34 -11.36 -7.83
CA ILE A 37 -5.13 -12.75 -8.19
C ILE A 37 -6.47 -13.47 -8.39
N PRO A 38 -6.71 -14.17 -9.51
CA PRO A 38 -7.92 -14.97 -9.68
C PRO A 38 -7.98 -16.14 -8.69
N ALA A 39 -9.17 -16.46 -8.17
CA ALA A 39 -9.37 -17.61 -7.28
C ALA A 39 -8.95 -18.93 -7.93
N VAL A 40 -9.16 -19.08 -9.25
CA VAL A 40 -8.67 -20.23 -10.03
C VAL A 40 -7.14 -20.36 -9.99
N VAL A 41 -6.41 -19.24 -9.98
CA VAL A 41 -4.96 -19.20 -9.87
C VAL A 41 -4.51 -19.58 -8.46
N VAL A 42 -5.22 -19.12 -7.42
CA VAL A 42 -4.98 -19.50 -6.02
C VAL A 42 -5.09 -21.02 -5.84
N ASP A 43 -6.20 -21.60 -6.31
CA ASP A 43 -6.44 -23.04 -6.18
C ASP A 43 -5.43 -23.85 -7.00
N GLU A 44 -5.06 -23.36 -8.19
CA GLU A 44 -4.00 -23.96 -8.99
C GLU A 44 -2.66 -23.95 -8.26
N SER A 45 -2.27 -22.83 -7.66
CA SER A 45 -1.02 -22.71 -6.90
C SER A 45 -0.99 -23.66 -5.70
N ILE A 46 -2.10 -23.79 -4.96
CA ILE A 46 -2.24 -24.75 -3.86
C ILE A 46 -2.07 -26.18 -4.38
N ASN A 47 -2.72 -26.54 -5.48
CA ASN A 47 -2.59 -27.87 -6.05
C ASN A 47 -1.16 -28.14 -6.53
N LYS A 48 -0.50 -27.16 -7.17
CA LYS A 48 0.89 -27.27 -7.61
C LYS A 48 1.87 -27.45 -6.45
N TYR A 49 1.66 -26.77 -5.34
CA TYR A 49 2.43 -26.97 -4.12
C TYR A 49 2.29 -28.42 -3.63
N ARG A 50 1.06 -28.94 -3.53
CA ARG A 50 0.78 -30.33 -3.12
C ARG A 50 1.47 -31.35 -4.03
N GLU A 51 1.36 -31.17 -5.35
CA GLU A 51 2.03 -32.02 -6.34
C GLU A 51 3.55 -32.03 -6.14
N LYS A 52 4.17 -30.85 -5.91
CA LYS A 52 5.62 -30.74 -5.70
C LYS A 52 6.09 -31.34 -4.40
N THR A 53 5.36 -31.13 -3.32
CA THR A 53 5.67 -31.72 -2.02
C THR A 53 5.59 -33.25 -2.10
N GLN A 54 4.58 -33.80 -2.78
CA GLN A 54 4.46 -35.25 -3.00
C GLN A 54 5.55 -35.81 -3.93
N GLU A 55 5.95 -35.06 -4.96
CA GLU A 55 7.06 -35.41 -5.86
C GLU A 55 8.38 -35.49 -5.07
N CYS A 56 8.63 -34.54 -4.17
CA CYS A 56 9.78 -34.54 -3.27
C CYS A 56 9.77 -35.75 -2.34
N LYS A 57 8.65 -36.06 -1.68
CA LYS A 57 8.52 -37.27 -0.86
C LYS A 57 8.85 -38.54 -1.66
N SER A 58 8.27 -38.67 -2.85
CA SER A 58 8.51 -39.83 -3.72
C SER A 58 9.98 -40.00 -4.10
N LYS A 59 10.74 -38.90 -4.25
CA LYS A 59 12.19 -38.95 -4.50
C LYS A 59 12.96 -39.41 -3.26
N ILE A 60 12.56 -38.96 -2.07
CA ILE A 60 13.17 -39.36 -0.80
C ILE A 60 12.92 -40.85 -0.54
N ASP A 61 11.69 -41.32 -0.70
CA ASP A 61 11.31 -42.73 -0.53
C ASP A 61 12.13 -43.65 -1.45
N ARG A 62 12.34 -43.22 -2.71
CA ARG A 62 13.22 -43.94 -3.66
C ARG A 62 14.68 -43.93 -3.21
N GLY A 63 15.20 -42.78 -2.78
CA GLY A 63 16.59 -42.65 -2.31
C GLY A 63 16.88 -43.54 -1.10
N ILE A 64 15.94 -43.61 -0.14
CA ILE A 64 16.03 -44.50 1.03
C ILE A 64 16.01 -45.97 0.58
N SER A 65 15.12 -46.33 -0.34
CA SER A 65 15.03 -47.69 -0.88
C SER A 65 16.32 -48.12 -1.60
N ASP A 66 16.92 -47.23 -2.39
CA ASP A 66 18.18 -47.47 -3.08
C ASP A 66 19.35 -47.63 -2.11
N PHE A 67 19.41 -46.82 -1.05
CA PHE A 67 20.43 -46.94 0.00
C PHE A 67 20.33 -48.27 0.75
N LYS A 68 19.11 -48.70 1.12
CA LYS A 68 18.85 -50.00 1.75
C LYS A 68 19.36 -51.14 0.87
N ARG A 69 19.11 -51.08 -0.45
CA ARG A 69 19.57 -52.09 -1.41
C ARG A 69 21.10 -52.18 -1.48
N LEU A 70 21.81 -51.06 -1.37
CA LEU A 70 23.28 -51.02 -1.47
C LEU A 70 23.98 -51.45 -0.19
N THR A 71 23.45 -51.07 0.97
CA THR A 71 24.13 -51.26 2.27
C THR A 71 23.60 -52.43 3.07
N GLY A 72 22.40 -52.93 2.74
CA GLY A 72 21.68 -53.93 3.53
C GLY A 72 21.20 -53.42 4.89
N LYS A 73 21.34 -52.12 5.17
CA LYS A 73 20.90 -51.48 6.41
C LYS A 73 19.59 -50.73 6.19
N ASP A 74 18.68 -50.86 7.13
CA ASP A 74 17.48 -50.04 7.19
C ASP A 74 17.82 -48.64 7.72
N VAL A 75 17.18 -47.63 7.11
CA VAL A 75 17.11 -46.29 7.67
C VAL A 75 15.85 -46.26 8.52
N GLU A 76 16.00 -46.53 9.82
CA GLU A 76 14.92 -46.31 10.77
C GLU A 76 14.69 -44.80 10.87
N ASP A 77 13.41 -44.40 10.81
CA ASP A 77 12.92 -43.01 10.93
C ASP A 77 13.13 -42.08 9.70
N ASN A 78 12.30 -42.25 8.66
CA ASN A 78 12.05 -41.15 7.73
C ASN A 78 11.07 -40.15 8.38
N PRO A 79 11.50 -38.93 8.76
CA PRO A 79 10.61 -37.94 9.38
C PRO A 79 9.55 -37.39 8.42
N ILE A 80 9.71 -37.61 7.12
CA ILE A 80 8.80 -37.12 6.08
C ILE A 80 7.79 -38.23 5.75
N SER A 81 6.85 -38.43 6.66
CA SER A 81 5.73 -39.36 6.50
C SER A 81 4.63 -38.78 5.59
N ASP A 82 3.69 -39.61 5.14
CA ASP A 82 2.50 -39.12 4.41
C ASP A 82 1.64 -38.19 5.29
N GLU A 83 1.59 -38.44 6.60
CA GLU A 83 0.90 -37.59 7.57
C GLU A 83 1.57 -36.21 7.70
N PHE A 84 2.91 -36.17 7.70
CA PHE A 84 3.66 -34.91 7.67
C PHE A 84 3.33 -34.09 6.42
N ILE A 85 3.30 -34.71 5.23
CA ILE A 85 2.96 -34.02 3.99
C ILE A 85 1.53 -33.49 3.99
N LEU A 86 0.57 -34.28 4.50
CA LEU A 86 -0.82 -33.87 4.59
C LEU A 86 -0.98 -32.64 5.50
N LYS A 87 -0.34 -32.68 6.68
CA LYS A 87 -0.34 -31.56 7.63
C LYS A 87 0.32 -30.30 7.04
N GLU A 88 1.48 -30.44 6.41
CA GLU A 88 2.18 -29.32 5.76
C GLU A 88 1.33 -28.71 4.63
N ALA A 89 0.63 -29.54 3.85
CA ALA A 89 -0.26 -29.07 2.79
C ALA A 89 -1.47 -28.29 3.32
N GLU A 90 -2.00 -28.65 4.49
CA GLU A 90 -3.08 -27.91 5.16
C GLU A 90 -2.57 -26.59 5.74
N GLU A 91 -1.44 -26.61 6.46
CA GLU A 91 -0.80 -25.41 7.00
C GLU A 91 -0.41 -24.42 5.91
N TYR A 92 0.07 -24.92 4.76
CA TYR A 92 0.40 -24.11 3.60
C TYR A 92 -0.79 -23.28 3.11
N VAL A 93 -1.99 -23.86 3.02
CA VAL A 93 -3.18 -23.14 2.51
C VAL A 93 -3.50 -21.94 3.39
N GLU A 94 -3.47 -22.12 4.71
CA GLU A 94 -3.72 -21.05 5.67
C GLU A 94 -2.62 -19.99 5.64
N ASN A 95 -1.37 -20.41 5.59
CA ASN A 95 -0.23 -19.50 5.50
C ASN A 95 -0.23 -18.70 4.19
N PHE A 96 -0.59 -19.33 3.07
CA PHE A 96 -0.68 -18.68 1.78
C PHE A 96 -1.77 -17.61 1.77
N LYS A 97 -2.97 -17.93 2.25
CA LYS A 97 -4.08 -16.96 2.37
C LYS A 97 -3.75 -15.82 3.36
N LYS A 98 -3.08 -16.13 4.48
CA LYS A 98 -2.59 -15.10 5.42
C LYS A 98 -1.58 -14.18 4.76
N GLN A 99 -0.68 -14.72 3.96
CA GLN A 99 0.33 -13.95 3.25
C GLN A 99 -0.29 -13.06 2.16
N LEU A 100 -1.29 -13.54 1.41
CA LEU A 100 -2.04 -12.71 0.45
C LEU A 100 -2.68 -11.51 1.15
N ARG A 101 -3.32 -11.72 2.31
CA ARG A 101 -3.91 -10.63 3.11
C ARG A 101 -2.85 -9.66 3.63
N LYS A 102 -1.72 -10.16 4.12
CA LYS A 102 -0.61 -9.32 4.61
C LYS A 102 -0.04 -8.42 3.51
N LEU A 103 0.01 -8.92 2.28
CA LEU A 103 0.48 -8.17 1.11
C LEU A 103 -0.64 -7.36 0.43
N GLU A 104 -1.84 -7.32 1.01
CA GLU A 104 -3.02 -6.62 0.46
C GLU A 104 -3.39 -7.07 -0.97
N ILE A 105 -3.05 -8.31 -1.34
CA ILE A 105 -3.39 -8.87 -2.66
C ILE A 105 -4.85 -9.28 -2.66
N LYS A 106 -5.63 -8.69 -3.57
CA LYS A 106 -7.08 -8.92 -3.68
C LYS A 106 -7.38 -10.18 -4.50
N ILE A 107 -8.22 -11.07 -3.97
CA ILE A 107 -8.64 -12.28 -4.70
C ILE A 107 -9.87 -11.96 -5.55
N ILE A 108 -9.76 -12.16 -6.86
CA ILE A 108 -10.90 -12.07 -7.78
C ILE A 108 -11.69 -13.39 -7.67
N PRO A 109 -12.99 -13.35 -7.35
CA PRO A 109 -13.78 -14.57 -7.22
C PRO A 109 -13.88 -15.33 -8.55
N TYR A 110 -14.31 -16.60 -8.45
CA TYR A 110 -14.66 -17.36 -9.64
C TYR A 110 -15.73 -16.61 -10.46
N PRO A 111 -15.61 -16.62 -11.80
CA PRO A 111 -16.56 -15.93 -12.65
C PRO A 111 -17.93 -16.61 -12.56
N SER A 112 -18.99 -15.84 -12.62
CA SER A 112 -20.37 -16.37 -12.67
C SER A 112 -20.79 -16.83 -14.08
N THR A 113 -19.83 -16.93 -15.01
CA THR A 113 -20.07 -17.33 -16.40
C THR A 113 -20.65 -18.75 -16.47
N PRO A 114 -21.82 -18.95 -17.10
CA PRO A 114 -22.41 -20.28 -17.23
C PRO A 114 -21.49 -21.24 -17.98
N HIS A 115 -21.41 -22.49 -17.53
CA HIS A 115 -20.57 -23.51 -18.20
C HIS A 115 -20.94 -23.70 -19.68
N GLN A 116 -22.22 -23.51 -20.03
CA GLN A 116 -22.68 -23.54 -21.43
C GLN A 116 -21.94 -22.52 -22.32
N GLU A 117 -21.61 -21.33 -21.80
CA GLU A 117 -20.87 -20.32 -22.55
C GLU A 117 -19.40 -20.69 -22.73
N LEU A 118 -18.78 -21.30 -21.71
CA LEU A 118 -17.42 -21.84 -21.82
C LEU A 118 -17.33 -22.96 -22.85
N VAL A 119 -18.33 -23.86 -22.90
CA VAL A 119 -18.42 -24.93 -23.90
C VAL A 119 -18.62 -24.35 -25.30
N LYS A 120 -19.51 -23.36 -25.46
CA LYS A 120 -19.69 -22.68 -26.75
C LYS A 120 -18.37 -22.06 -27.24
N ARG A 121 -17.60 -21.46 -26.33
CA ARG A 121 -16.29 -20.87 -26.64
C ARG A 121 -15.28 -21.92 -27.09
N ASP A 122 -15.18 -23.05 -26.38
CA ASP A 122 -14.31 -24.17 -26.74
C ASP A 122 -14.67 -24.77 -28.11
N LEU A 123 -15.97 -25.00 -28.36
CA LEU A 123 -16.46 -25.52 -29.65
C LEU A 123 -16.18 -24.55 -30.80
N ALA A 124 -16.23 -23.24 -30.54
CA ALA A 124 -15.86 -22.20 -31.49
C ALA A 124 -14.34 -22.01 -31.65
N ARG A 125 -13.52 -22.73 -30.88
CA ARG A 125 -12.05 -22.63 -30.86
C ARG A 125 -11.54 -21.20 -30.62
N LYS A 126 -12.30 -20.40 -29.87
CA LYS A 126 -11.88 -19.04 -29.50
C LYS A 126 -10.87 -19.07 -28.36
N LYS A 127 -9.82 -18.25 -28.45
CA LYS A 127 -8.80 -18.11 -27.38
C LYS A 127 -9.45 -17.80 -26.02
N PRO A 128 -8.93 -18.24 -24.88
CA PRO A 128 -7.64 -18.90 -24.69
C PRO A 128 -7.72 -20.43 -24.85
N PHE A 129 -8.81 -20.97 -25.42
CA PHE A 129 -8.82 -22.39 -25.83
C PHE A 129 -7.84 -22.62 -26.98
N GLN A 130 -7.08 -23.71 -26.87
CA GLN A 130 -6.19 -24.21 -27.90
C GLN A 130 -6.96 -25.15 -28.84
N GLU A 131 -6.42 -25.38 -30.04
CA GLU A 131 -7.00 -26.35 -31.01
C GLU A 131 -7.16 -27.76 -30.43
N THR A 132 -6.34 -28.12 -29.45
CA THR A 132 -6.37 -29.40 -28.75
C THR A 132 -7.48 -29.53 -27.69
N GLY A 133 -8.26 -28.47 -27.44
CA GLY A 133 -9.30 -28.42 -26.39
C GLY A 133 -8.78 -28.13 -24.98
N LYS A 134 -7.47 -27.84 -24.83
CA LYS A 134 -6.90 -27.30 -23.58
C LYS A 134 -7.20 -25.80 -23.46
N GLY A 135 -7.28 -25.29 -22.24
CA GLY A 135 -7.48 -23.85 -21.98
C GLY A 135 -8.67 -23.52 -21.08
N TYR A 136 -9.35 -24.51 -20.50
CA TYR A 136 -10.47 -24.26 -19.60
C TYR A 136 -10.11 -23.35 -18.42
N ARG A 137 -8.95 -23.56 -17.78
CA ARG A 137 -8.48 -22.71 -16.68
C ARG A 137 -8.13 -21.30 -17.16
N ASP A 138 -7.47 -21.19 -18.30
CA ASP A 138 -7.17 -19.90 -18.93
C ASP A 138 -8.45 -19.13 -19.29
N ALA A 139 -9.50 -19.84 -19.73
CA ALA A 139 -10.81 -19.26 -20.00
C ALA A 139 -11.47 -18.76 -18.72
N LEU A 140 -11.37 -19.49 -17.60
CA LEU A 140 -11.84 -19.00 -16.30
C LEU A 140 -11.07 -17.75 -15.84
N ILE A 141 -9.76 -17.71 -16.05
CA ILE A 141 -8.94 -16.52 -15.77
C ILE A 141 -9.45 -15.34 -16.61
N TRP A 142 -9.67 -15.54 -17.91
CA TRP A 142 -10.20 -14.51 -18.81
C TRP A 142 -11.56 -13.98 -18.35
N GLU A 143 -12.49 -14.86 -17.99
CA GLU A 143 -13.80 -14.46 -17.48
C GLU A 143 -13.68 -13.71 -16.14
N SER A 144 -12.75 -14.11 -15.26
CA SER A 144 -12.43 -13.36 -14.04
C SER A 144 -11.89 -11.96 -14.34
N LEU A 145 -11.01 -11.80 -15.34
CA LEU A 145 -10.51 -10.48 -15.77
C LEU A 145 -11.64 -9.58 -16.26
N LYS A 146 -12.54 -10.11 -17.10
CA LYS A 146 -13.72 -9.37 -17.59
C LYS A 146 -14.64 -8.93 -16.46
N SER A 147 -14.79 -9.75 -15.41
CA SER A 147 -15.67 -9.45 -14.28
C SER A 147 -15.28 -8.18 -13.50
N ILE A 148 -14.00 -7.77 -13.56
CA ILE A 148 -13.47 -6.59 -12.86
C ILE A 148 -13.22 -5.40 -13.79
N CYS A 149 -13.55 -5.54 -15.08
CA CYS A 149 -13.53 -4.45 -16.05
C CYS A 149 -14.75 -3.57 -15.84
N GLU A 150 -14.54 -2.26 -15.90
CA GLU A 150 -15.62 -1.29 -15.80
C GLU A 150 -16.16 -0.96 -17.20
N LYS A 151 -17.49 -0.91 -17.34
CA LYS A 151 -18.17 -0.57 -18.60
C LYS A 151 -18.07 0.92 -18.95
N SER A 152 -17.45 1.71 -18.08
CA SER A 152 -17.32 3.15 -18.24
C SER A 152 -16.27 3.48 -19.30
N SER A 153 -16.65 4.34 -20.26
CA SER A 153 -15.76 4.91 -21.27
C SER A 153 -14.90 6.05 -20.69
N SER A 154 -14.27 5.83 -19.54
CA SER A 154 -13.22 6.74 -19.08
C SER A 154 -12.14 6.76 -20.16
N LEU A 155 -12.02 7.91 -20.86
CA LEU A 155 -11.05 8.16 -21.92
C LEU A 155 -9.62 8.30 -21.40
N PHE A 156 -9.43 8.22 -20.08
CA PHE A 156 -8.16 8.46 -19.43
C PHE A 156 -7.50 7.17 -18.95
N GLU A 157 -6.21 7.05 -19.25
CA GLU A 157 -5.27 5.98 -18.86
C GLU A 157 -5.69 4.54 -19.23
N ILE A 158 -5.67 4.23 -20.52
CA ILE A 158 -5.64 2.85 -21.02
C ILE A 158 -4.17 2.41 -21.15
N PRO A 159 -3.79 1.18 -20.75
CA PRO A 159 -4.62 0.11 -20.17
C PRO A 159 -4.95 0.34 -18.68
N LYS A 160 -6.10 -0.16 -18.23
CA LYS A 160 -6.49 -0.13 -16.80
C LYS A 160 -6.11 -1.42 -16.07
N ILE A 161 -6.01 -2.52 -16.80
CA ILE A 161 -5.65 -3.85 -16.31
C ILE A 161 -4.35 -4.33 -16.97
N ILE A 162 -3.40 -4.75 -16.13
CA ILE A 162 -2.17 -5.40 -16.57
C ILE A 162 -2.20 -6.86 -16.10
N PHE A 163 -2.31 -7.79 -17.04
CA PHE A 163 -2.26 -9.22 -16.74
C PHE A 163 -0.83 -9.73 -16.92
N VAL A 164 -0.20 -10.18 -15.83
CA VAL A 164 1.16 -10.70 -15.84
C VAL A 164 1.12 -12.20 -16.04
N ASN A 165 1.40 -12.65 -17.26
CA ASN A 165 1.39 -14.05 -17.66
C ASN A 165 2.58 -14.37 -18.56
N LYS A 166 3.42 -15.30 -18.10
CA LYS A 166 4.62 -15.76 -18.83
C LYS A 166 4.28 -16.50 -20.12
N ASN A 167 3.15 -17.21 -20.16
CA ASN A 167 2.64 -17.91 -21.35
C ASN A 167 1.70 -16.99 -22.15
N HIS A 168 2.17 -15.76 -22.43
CA HIS A 168 1.39 -14.73 -23.12
C HIS A 168 0.79 -15.19 -24.47
N LYS A 169 1.37 -16.19 -25.15
CA LYS A 169 0.88 -16.74 -26.44
C LYS A 169 -0.53 -17.32 -26.40
N ASP A 170 -1.02 -17.70 -25.21
CA ASP A 170 -2.40 -18.18 -25.06
C ASP A 170 -3.41 -17.01 -25.05
N PHE A 171 -2.95 -15.78 -24.85
CA PHE A 171 -3.77 -14.57 -24.78
C PHE A 171 -3.39 -13.50 -25.82
N CYS A 172 -2.22 -13.60 -26.44
CA CYS A 172 -1.68 -12.60 -27.34
C CYS A 172 -1.36 -13.16 -28.73
N GLU A 173 -1.49 -12.29 -29.73
CA GLU A 173 -1.01 -12.44 -31.10
C GLU A 173 -0.10 -11.25 -31.42
N ASP A 174 1.12 -11.50 -31.91
CA ASP A 174 2.14 -10.48 -32.22
C ASP A 174 2.43 -9.47 -31.08
N GLY A 175 2.31 -9.90 -29.83
CA GLY A 175 2.57 -9.07 -28.64
C GLY A 175 1.40 -8.17 -28.23
N LEU A 176 0.27 -8.24 -28.93
CA LEU A 176 -0.98 -7.56 -28.59
C LEU A 176 -2.04 -8.57 -28.15
N LEU A 177 -3.06 -8.10 -27.44
CA LEU A 177 -4.20 -8.93 -27.06
C LEU A 177 -4.86 -9.53 -28.31
N HIS A 178 -5.12 -10.84 -28.29
CA HIS A 178 -5.66 -11.57 -29.44
C HIS A 178 -7.02 -11.00 -29.89
N PRO A 179 -7.32 -10.96 -31.21
CA PRO A 179 -8.56 -10.41 -31.75
C PRO A 179 -9.84 -10.96 -31.09
N ASP A 180 -9.93 -12.28 -30.85
CA ASP A 180 -11.07 -12.89 -30.12
C ASP A 180 -11.32 -12.27 -28.74
N LEU A 181 -10.25 -11.93 -28.02
CA LEU A 181 -10.33 -11.36 -26.68
C LEU A 181 -10.67 -9.87 -26.75
N LYS A 182 -10.14 -9.15 -27.74
CA LYS A 182 -10.57 -7.77 -28.05
C LYS A 182 -12.06 -7.71 -28.39
N GLU A 183 -12.53 -8.62 -29.23
CA GLU A 183 -13.94 -8.75 -29.61
C GLU A 183 -14.83 -8.98 -28.38
N ASP A 184 -14.39 -9.84 -27.44
CA ASP A 184 -15.11 -10.03 -26.18
C ASP A 184 -15.22 -8.73 -25.37
N LEU A 185 -14.15 -7.94 -25.28
CA LEU A 185 -14.18 -6.66 -24.56
C LEU A 185 -15.18 -5.70 -25.21
N VAL A 186 -15.08 -5.52 -26.52
CA VAL A 186 -15.97 -4.64 -27.29
C VAL A 186 -17.43 -5.07 -27.17
N ASN A 187 -17.71 -6.38 -27.29
CA ASN A 187 -19.06 -6.93 -27.13
C ASN A 187 -19.65 -6.71 -25.72
N ASN A 188 -18.81 -6.47 -24.72
CA ASN A 188 -19.22 -6.14 -23.35
C ASN A 188 -19.21 -4.63 -23.06
N GLY A 189 -18.98 -3.78 -24.07
CA GLY A 189 -18.89 -2.32 -23.93
C GLY A 189 -17.59 -1.85 -23.26
N ILE A 190 -16.55 -2.67 -23.29
CA ILE A 190 -15.22 -2.38 -22.74
C ILE A 190 -14.29 -2.01 -23.89
N ASN A 191 -13.37 -1.07 -23.67
CA ASN A 191 -12.35 -0.72 -24.66
C ASN A 191 -11.44 -1.92 -25.00
N GLU A 192 -11.11 -2.12 -26.27
CA GLU A 192 -10.29 -3.26 -26.72
C GLU A 192 -8.87 -3.30 -26.16
N ASP A 193 -8.33 -2.15 -25.73
CA ASP A 193 -7.00 -2.00 -25.15
C ASP A 193 -7.04 -1.89 -23.61
N TYR A 194 -8.20 -2.11 -22.98
CA TYR A 194 -8.39 -2.02 -21.52
C TYR A 194 -7.48 -2.99 -20.75
N ILE A 195 -7.20 -4.15 -21.34
CA ILE A 195 -6.35 -5.20 -20.79
C ILE A 195 -5.07 -5.31 -21.64
N ARG A 196 -3.91 -5.18 -20.99
CA ARG A 196 -2.62 -5.53 -21.59
C ARG A 196 -2.00 -6.71 -20.88
N VAL A 197 -1.48 -7.67 -21.65
CA VAL A 197 -0.76 -8.83 -21.12
C VAL A 197 0.74 -8.56 -21.22
N ILE A 198 1.47 -8.88 -20.15
CA ILE A 198 2.93 -8.77 -20.09
C ILE A 198 3.53 -10.04 -19.49
N GLU A 199 4.81 -10.30 -19.78
CA GLU A 199 5.46 -11.56 -19.40
C GLU A 199 6.06 -11.55 -17.99
N ASP A 200 6.42 -10.36 -17.47
CA ASP A 200 7.13 -10.20 -16.19
C ASP A 200 6.65 -8.95 -15.44
N ILE A 201 6.64 -9.04 -14.12
CA ILE A 201 6.40 -7.93 -13.19
C ILE A 201 7.36 -6.77 -13.43
N ASP A 202 8.62 -7.06 -13.78
CA ASP A 202 9.64 -6.04 -13.99
C ASP A 202 9.27 -5.08 -15.15
N ILE A 203 8.51 -5.56 -16.14
CA ILE A 203 7.97 -4.74 -17.23
C ILE A 203 6.94 -3.75 -16.67
N PHE A 204 6.02 -4.23 -15.83
CA PHE A 204 5.03 -3.38 -15.19
C PHE A 204 5.67 -2.27 -14.34
N ILE A 205 6.64 -2.64 -13.50
CA ILE A 205 7.36 -1.68 -12.67
C ILE A 205 8.05 -0.62 -13.54
N LYS A 206 8.72 -1.04 -14.61
CA LYS A 206 9.49 -0.13 -15.47
C LYS A 206 8.60 0.81 -16.30
N GLU A 207 7.52 0.29 -16.87
CA GLU A 207 6.68 1.04 -17.82
C GLU A 207 5.60 1.88 -17.15
N TYR A 208 5.10 1.49 -15.97
CA TYR A 208 3.96 2.16 -15.33
C TYR A 208 4.31 2.76 -13.97
N ILE A 209 5.00 2.00 -13.11
CA ILE A 209 5.28 2.48 -11.74
C ILE A 209 6.39 3.54 -11.73
N LYS A 210 7.55 3.26 -12.33
CA LYS A 210 8.70 4.19 -12.29
C LYS A 210 8.39 5.58 -12.86
N PRO A 211 7.65 5.72 -13.98
CA PRO A 211 7.26 7.04 -14.47
C PRO A 211 6.38 7.80 -13.47
N LYS A 212 5.36 7.15 -12.90
CA LYS A 212 4.48 7.77 -11.89
C LYS A 212 5.27 8.18 -10.64
N GLN A 213 6.13 7.31 -10.13
CA GLN A 213 7.01 7.63 -8.99
C GLN A 213 7.95 8.80 -9.26
N LYS A 214 8.45 8.94 -10.50
CA LYS A 214 9.29 10.08 -10.87
C LYS A 214 8.50 11.39 -10.83
N ILE A 215 7.26 11.38 -11.33
CA ILE A 215 6.37 12.55 -11.28
C ILE A 215 6.08 12.94 -9.83
N LEU A 216 5.66 11.98 -9.00
CA LEU A 216 5.38 12.22 -7.57
C LEU A 216 6.61 12.75 -6.83
N LYS A 217 7.80 12.24 -7.15
CA LYS A 217 9.04 12.74 -6.59
C LYS A 217 9.35 14.18 -7.03
N THR A 218 9.12 14.51 -8.31
CA THR A 218 9.29 15.88 -8.78
C THR A 218 8.34 16.83 -8.06
N ILE A 219 7.09 16.42 -7.84
CA ILE A 219 6.12 17.20 -7.06
C ILE A 219 6.61 17.40 -5.62
N LEU A 220 7.09 16.35 -4.96
CA LEU A 220 7.68 16.43 -3.62
C LEU A 220 8.85 17.42 -3.56
N ASP A 221 9.75 17.37 -4.55
CA ASP A 221 10.92 18.25 -4.62
C ASP A 221 10.49 19.72 -4.86
N GLU A 222 9.50 19.97 -5.72
CA GLU A 222 8.95 21.30 -6.01
C GLU A 222 8.19 21.88 -4.79
N LEU A 223 7.35 21.08 -4.12
CA LEU A 223 6.66 21.51 -2.90
C LEU A 223 7.63 21.87 -1.77
N ASN A 224 8.80 21.21 -1.69
CA ASN A 224 9.81 21.55 -0.70
C ASN A 224 10.65 22.79 -1.07
N THR A 225 10.91 23.00 -2.37
CA THR A 225 11.79 24.07 -2.87
C THR A 225 11.02 25.37 -3.09
N ASP A 226 9.93 25.30 -3.85
CA ASP A 226 9.14 26.45 -4.28
C ASP A 226 7.97 26.74 -3.33
N LYS A 227 7.68 25.81 -2.40
CA LYS A 227 6.56 25.88 -1.44
C LYS A 227 5.18 25.98 -2.10
N GLN A 228 5.11 25.73 -3.39
CA GLN A 228 3.90 25.77 -4.20
C GLN A 228 4.00 24.74 -5.32
N TYR A 229 2.86 24.22 -5.75
CA TYR A 229 2.76 23.40 -6.96
C TYR A 229 1.39 23.64 -7.60
N ASN A 230 1.38 23.98 -8.90
CA ASN A 230 0.20 24.41 -9.64
C ASN A 230 -0.61 25.48 -8.89
N GLY A 231 -1.83 25.16 -8.46
CA GLY A 231 -2.75 26.10 -7.80
C GLY A 231 -2.59 26.16 -6.29
N ILE A 232 -1.80 25.26 -5.68
CA ILE A 232 -1.69 25.13 -4.22
C ILE A 232 -0.41 25.80 -3.74
N ASN A 233 -0.56 26.76 -2.81
CA ASN A 233 0.54 27.42 -2.12
C ASN A 233 0.59 26.94 -0.66
N LEU A 234 1.56 26.08 -0.33
CA LEU A 234 1.63 25.47 0.99
C LEU A 234 1.93 26.47 2.10
N ASN A 235 2.65 27.57 1.84
CA ASN A 235 2.89 28.58 2.88
C ASN A 235 1.54 29.13 3.39
N THR A 236 0.67 29.57 2.48
CA THR A 236 -0.63 30.13 2.84
C THR A 236 -1.56 29.07 3.43
N GLU A 237 -1.60 27.87 2.86
CA GLU A 237 -2.50 26.81 3.34
C GLU A 237 -2.12 26.29 4.72
N ILE A 238 -0.81 26.19 5.01
CA ILE A 238 -0.28 25.75 6.31
C ILE A 238 -0.42 26.85 7.36
N GLU A 239 -0.07 28.09 7.03
CA GLU A 239 -0.21 29.24 7.95
C GLU A 239 -1.64 29.35 8.46
N ASN A 240 -2.62 29.42 7.54
CA ASN A 240 -4.02 29.56 7.92
C ASN A 240 -4.51 28.42 8.82
N ARG A 241 -4.17 27.17 8.48
CA ARG A 241 -4.61 25.99 9.24
C ARG A 241 -3.90 25.86 10.58
N ALA A 242 -2.59 26.10 10.63
CA ALA A 242 -1.82 26.03 11.86
C ALA A 242 -2.28 27.11 12.85
N THR A 243 -2.52 28.34 12.37
CA THR A 243 -3.09 29.40 13.19
C THR A 243 -4.48 29.03 13.69
N GLU A 244 -5.38 28.53 12.83
CA GLU A 244 -6.73 28.12 13.26
C GLU A 244 -6.69 26.97 14.28
N PHE A 245 -5.77 26.02 14.13
CA PHE A 245 -5.67 24.85 14.99
C PHE A 245 -5.02 25.13 16.35
N LEU A 246 -4.06 26.07 16.40
CA LEU A 246 -3.27 26.36 17.61
C LEU A 246 -3.73 27.59 18.36
N LEU A 247 -4.15 28.66 17.68
CA LEU A 247 -4.44 29.94 18.33
C LEU A 247 -5.58 29.78 19.34
N HIS A 248 -5.35 30.24 20.58
CA HIS A 248 -6.27 30.10 21.72
C HIS A 248 -6.56 28.67 22.16
N ARG A 249 -5.80 27.68 21.67
CA ARG A 249 -5.90 26.32 22.17
C ARG A 249 -5.36 26.25 23.59
N GLU A 250 -6.15 25.68 24.49
CA GLU A 250 -5.74 25.32 25.84
C GLU A 250 -5.19 23.89 25.82
N PHE A 251 -4.11 23.67 26.55
CA PHE A 251 -3.49 22.36 26.68
C PHE A 251 -3.73 21.84 28.09
N ASP A 252 -4.25 20.62 28.18
CA ASP A 252 -4.39 19.93 29.45
C ASP A 252 -3.06 19.30 29.90
N HIS A 253 -3.05 18.67 31.07
CA HIS A 253 -1.83 18.06 31.61
C HIS A 253 -1.29 16.89 30.78
N GLU A 254 -2.09 16.26 29.92
CA GLU A 254 -1.67 15.13 29.08
C GLU A 254 -1.10 15.61 27.74
N GLU A 255 -1.65 16.71 27.19
CA GLU A 255 -1.24 17.27 25.91
C GLU A 255 -0.19 18.39 26.03
N SER A 256 0.00 18.95 27.24
CA SER A 256 0.87 20.11 27.48
C SER A 256 2.34 19.85 27.13
N PRO A 257 2.98 20.75 26.35
CA PRO A 257 4.43 20.71 26.14
C PRO A 257 5.22 21.16 27.38
N PHE A 258 4.53 21.56 28.45
CA PHE A 258 5.12 22.02 29.70
C PHE A 258 5.00 20.98 30.82
N ARG A 259 5.91 21.08 31.80
CA ARG A 259 5.82 20.33 33.05
C ARG A 259 4.64 20.82 33.92
N GLN A 260 4.34 20.09 34.99
CA GLN A 260 3.14 20.32 35.82
C GLN A 260 3.11 21.66 36.55
N GLU A 261 4.26 22.33 36.70
CA GLU A 261 4.39 23.64 37.35
C GLU A 261 3.77 24.78 36.51
N PHE A 262 3.49 24.52 35.24
CA PHE A 262 2.88 25.46 34.30
C PHE A 262 1.38 25.18 34.19
N GLU A 263 0.57 25.93 34.92
CA GLU A 263 -0.89 25.75 34.96
C GLU A 263 -1.60 26.51 33.83
N ASN A 264 -2.56 25.82 33.21
CA ASN A 264 -3.43 26.33 32.13
C ASN A 264 -2.66 26.98 30.95
N PRO A 265 -1.70 26.28 30.33
CA PRO A 265 -1.02 26.78 29.15
C PRO A 265 -2.00 26.98 27.99
N SER A 266 -2.00 28.19 27.45
CA SER A 266 -2.83 28.59 26.30
C SER A 266 -2.00 29.33 25.27
N VAL A 267 -2.24 29.07 23.99
CA VAL A 267 -1.51 29.72 22.90
C VAL A 267 -2.07 31.12 22.65
N VAL A 268 -1.22 32.13 22.75
CA VAL A 268 -1.59 33.54 22.55
C VAL A 268 -1.05 34.11 21.25
N SER A 269 0.04 33.55 20.73
CA SER A 269 0.61 33.90 19.43
C SER A 269 1.13 32.65 18.74
N VAL A 270 1.03 32.66 17.41
CA VAL A 270 1.53 31.61 16.51
C VAL A 270 2.40 32.31 15.47
N ASP A 271 3.68 31.98 15.42
CA ASP A 271 4.63 32.54 14.45
C ASP A 271 4.52 31.81 13.10
N GLU A 272 5.26 32.31 12.10
CA GLU A 272 5.27 31.72 10.75
C GLU A 272 5.75 30.26 10.80
N PRO A 273 4.95 29.28 10.34
CA PRO A 273 5.29 27.88 10.43
C PRO A 273 6.41 27.52 9.47
N SER A 274 7.39 26.75 9.94
CA SER A 274 8.37 26.09 9.08
C SER A 274 7.92 24.66 8.79
N PHE A 275 8.09 24.17 7.56
CA PHE A 275 7.61 22.84 7.21
C PHE A 275 8.45 22.13 6.15
N THR A 276 8.36 20.80 6.20
CA THR A 276 8.93 19.88 5.22
C THR A 276 7.85 18.91 4.74
N VAL A 277 7.69 18.79 3.44
CA VAL A 277 6.83 17.76 2.85
C VAL A 277 7.61 16.45 2.87
N THR A 278 7.09 15.45 3.58
CA THR A 278 7.78 14.17 3.83
C THR A 278 7.37 13.10 2.83
N GLU A 279 6.12 13.10 2.38
CA GLU A 279 5.61 12.12 1.42
C GLU A 279 4.61 12.74 0.45
N VAL A 280 4.70 12.36 -0.82
CA VAL A 280 3.66 12.60 -1.84
C VAL A 280 3.36 11.27 -2.50
N ARG A 281 2.11 10.80 -2.39
CA ARG A 281 1.68 9.53 -2.98
C ARG A 281 0.29 9.63 -3.59
N GLN A 282 0.06 8.87 -4.66
CA GLN A 282 -1.27 8.75 -5.23
C GLN A 282 -2.06 7.69 -4.44
N ILE A 283 -3.27 8.01 -4.00
CA ILE A 283 -4.13 7.09 -3.22
C ILE A 283 -5.33 6.58 -4.03
N SER A 284 -5.77 7.34 -5.04
CA SER A 284 -6.82 6.94 -5.98
C SER A 284 -6.55 7.52 -7.38
N GLU A 285 -7.43 7.27 -8.36
CA GLU A 285 -7.27 7.84 -9.70
C GLU A 285 -7.39 9.37 -9.71
N GLU A 286 -8.05 9.96 -8.70
CA GLU A 286 -8.37 11.39 -8.65
C GLU A 286 -7.71 12.11 -7.48
N GLU A 287 -7.16 11.37 -6.50
CA GLU A 287 -6.65 11.93 -5.24
C GLU A 287 -5.17 11.61 -5.01
N ILE A 288 -4.46 12.63 -4.51
CA ILE A 288 -3.07 12.56 -4.08
C ILE A 288 -3.00 12.95 -2.60
N LEU A 289 -2.25 12.16 -1.84
CA LEU A 289 -1.94 12.42 -0.45
C LEU A 289 -0.61 13.16 -0.34
N VAL A 290 -0.57 14.18 0.49
CA VAL A 290 0.63 14.92 0.86
C VAL A 290 0.77 14.88 2.38
N GLU A 291 1.86 14.29 2.88
CA GLU A 291 2.21 14.31 4.31
C GLU A 291 3.25 15.39 4.57
N ILE A 292 3.03 16.18 5.63
CA ILE A 292 3.81 17.37 5.94
C ILE A 292 4.14 17.37 7.44
N GLU A 293 5.41 17.59 7.77
CA GLU A 293 5.87 17.88 9.13
C GLU A 293 6.05 19.39 9.27
N ILE A 294 5.49 19.95 10.34
CA ILE A 294 5.44 21.40 10.57
C ILE A 294 5.98 21.68 11.98
N ASP A 295 6.91 22.61 12.08
CA ASP A 295 7.41 23.17 13.33
C ASP A 295 6.94 24.63 13.44
N VAL A 296 6.22 24.94 14.52
CA VAL A 296 5.62 26.26 14.74
C VAL A 296 6.03 26.81 16.10
N ASP A 297 6.70 27.97 16.12
CA ASP A 297 6.97 28.69 17.34
C ASP A 297 5.67 29.31 17.87
N CYS A 298 5.26 28.89 19.07
CA CYS A 298 4.04 29.37 19.72
C CYS A 298 4.40 30.07 21.02
N GLU A 299 3.85 31.27 21.23
CA GLU A 299 3.89 31.91 22.54
C GLU A 299 2.72 31.40 23.38
N PHE A 300 3.05 30.87 24.55
CA PHE A 300 2.07 30.42 25.52
C PHE A 300 2.00 31.37 26.69
N ASP A 301 0.78 31.64 27.17
CA ASP A 301 0.52 32.20 28.49
C ASP A 301 0.09 31.08 29.45
N PHE A 302 0.61 31.14 30.68
CA PHE A 302 0.27 30.22 31.77
C PHE A 302 0.43 30.88 33.13
N PHE A 303 -0.05 30.19 34.17
CA PHE A 303 0.14 30.56 35.56
C PHE A 303 1.17 29.65 36.23
N ILE A 304 2.09 30.23 36.98
CA ILE A 304 3.10 29.49 37.75
C ILE A 304 3.01 29.87 39.22
N PHE A 305 3.07 28.87 40.11
CA PHE A 305 3.05 29.11 41.54
C PHE A 305 4.37 29.75 42.00
N LYS A 306 4.30 30.75 42.88
CA LYS A 306 5.47 31.56 43.29
C LYS A 306 6.60 30.74 43.90
N SER A 307 6.30 29.67 44.65
CA SER A 307 7.36 28.81 45.19
C SER A 307 8.05 27.97 44.13
N ASP A 308 7.31 27.56 43.09
CA ASP A 308 7.83 26.65 42.07
C ASP A 308 8.78 27.40 41.14
N ALA A 309 8.40 28.62 40.74
CA ALA A 309 9.28 29.52 40.02
C ALA A 309 10.57 29.88 40.79
N MET A 310 10.51 30.00 42.13
CA MET A 310 11.71 30.24 42.95
C MET A 310 12.67 29.05 43.02
N CYS A 311 12.19 27.86 42.69
CA CYS A 311 12.96 26.62 42.68
C CYS A 311 13.44 26.22 41.27
N MET A 312 13.02 26.94 40.22
CA MET A 312 13.46 26.69 38.85
C MET A 312 14.87 27.23 38.60
N ASP A 313 15.62 26.54 37.74
CA ASP A 313 16.91 27.01 37.25
C ASP A 313 16.73 28.24 36.34
N GLU A 314 17.75 29.11 36.28
CA GLU A 314 17.68 30.39 35.55
C GLU A 314 17.36 30.22 34.05
N ASP A 315 17.81 29.11 33.47
CA ASP A 315 17.61 28.70 32.07
C ASP A 315 16.24 28.07 31.79
N GLU A 316 15.52 27.62 32.81
CA GLU A 316 14.16 27.11 32.68
C GLU A 316 13.09 28.19 32.91
N LEU A 317 13.46 29.29 33.59
CA LEU A 317 12.55 30.37 33.98
C LEU A 317 11.83 31.02 32.78
N PRO A 318 10.48 31.08 32.82
CA PRO A 318 9.70 31.77 31.81
C PRO A 318 9.76 33.29 31.97
N TYR A 319 9.29 34.04 30.96
CA TYR A 319 9.17 35.49 31.05
C TYR A 319 7.99 35.87 31.95
N ILE A 320 8.28 36.36 33.15
CA ILE A 320 7.25 36.82 34.09
C ILE A 320 6.80 38.23 33.71
N TRP A 321 5.62 38.35 33.10
CA TRP A 321 5.03 39.65 32.78
C TRP A 321 4.12 40.19 33.90
N ASN A 322 3.62 39.33 34.80
CA ASN A 322 2.91 39.76 36.02
C ASN A 322 3.27 38.91 37.25
N ASN A 323 4.13 39.46 38.11
CA ASN A 323 4.59 38.82 39.35
C ASN A 323 3.51 38.76 40.46
N ASP A 324 2.43 39.53 40.36
CA ASP A 324 1.36 39.53 41.38
C ASP A 324 -0.01 39.30 40.77
N TRP A 325 -0.11 38.29 39.91
CA TRP A 325 -1.40 37.85 39.37
C TRP A 325 -2.40 37.56 40.50
N ASN A 326 -1.95 36.82 41.52
CA ASN A 326 -2.63 36.75 42.80
C ASN A 326 -1.62 36.45 43.94
N LYS A 327 -2.14 36.21 45.16
CA LYS A 327 -1.32 35.92 46.35
C LYS A 327 -0.32 34.76 46.14
N HIS A 328 -0.67 33.81 45.28
CA HIS A 328 0.00 32.53 45.12
C HIS A 328 0.66 32.33 43.75
N TYR A 329 0.12 32.94 42.70
CA TYR A 329 0.52 32.73 41.32
C TYR A 329 1.11 33.98 40.68
N MET A 330 1.96 33.73 39.69
CA MET A 330 2.45 34.69 38.71
C MET A 330 1.88 34.33 37.34
N ALA A 331 1.70 35.33 36.48
CA ALA A 331 1.40 35.10 35.07
C ALA A 331 2.66 35.33 34.24
N ALA A 332 2.91 34.41 33.31
CA ALA A 332 4.14 34.32 32.59
C ALA A 332 3.91 33.81 31.17
N SER A 333 4.85 34.10 30.28
CA SER A 333 4.87 33.57 28.93
C SER A 333 6.17 32.85 28.59
N LYS A 334 6.09 31.90 27.65
CA LYS A 334 7.25 31.22 27.08
C LYS A 334 6.96 30.77 25.67
N THR A 335 7.93 30.96 24.78
CA THR A 335 7.87 30.45 23.40
C THR A 335 8.36 29.02 23.36
N ILE A 336 7.56 28.14 22.75
CA ILE A 336 7.90 26.73 22.52
C ILE A 336 7.56 26.35 21.08
N VAL A 337 8.43 25.54 20.47
CA VAL A 337 8.15 24.89 19.18
C VAL A 337 7.13 23.78 19.39
N VAL A 338 5.95 23.93 18.79
CA VAL A 338 4.95 22.88 18.68
C VAL A 338 5.16 22.15 17.35
N LYS A 339 5.31 20.83 17.43
CA LYS A 339 5.46 19.97 16.25
C LYS A 339 4.10 19.44 15.83
N LEU A 340 3.77 19.61 14.56
CA LEU A 340 2.52 19.16 13.97
C LEU A 340 2.81 18.19 12.81
N LYS A 341 1.92 17.23 12.63
CA LYS A 341 1.82 16.45 11.41
C LYS A 341 0.52 16.85 10.71
N MET A 342 0.63 17.26 9.45
CA MET A 342 -0.52 17.57 8.60
C MET A 342 -0.58 16.58 7.45
N THR A 343 -1.80 16.14 7.15
CA THR A 343 -2.11 15.30 6.00
C THR A 343 -3.11 16.02 5.11
N LEU A 344 -2.76 16.21 3.83
CA LEU A 344 -3.65 16.81 2.83
C LEU A 344 -4.03 15.78 1.78
N ILE A 345 -5.30 15.75 1.40
CA ILE A 345 -5.78 15.08 0.19
C ILE A 345 -6.09 16.15 -0.84
N VAL A 346 -5.45 16.08 -2.01
CA VAL A 346 -5.57 17.05 -3.10
C VAL A 346 -6.00 16.34 -4.38
N ASP A 347 -6.59 17.07 -5.32
CA ASP A 347 -6.90 16.53 -6.64
C ASP A 347 -5.61 16.26 -7.44
N THR A 348 -5.66 15.34 -8.42
CA THR A 348 -4.48 15.01 -9.25
C THR A 348 -3.89 16.18 -10.02
N ALA A 349 -4.65 17.24 -10.26
CA ALA A 349 -4.16 18.45 -10.91
C ALA A 349 -3.56 19.47 -9.94
N PHE A 350 -3.59 19.23 -8.63
CA PHE A 350 -3.12 20.15 -7.59
C PHE A 350 -3.73 21.56 -7.73
N ASN A 351 -5.05 21.60 -7.93
CA ASN A 351 -5.83 22.84 -7.97
C ASN A 351 -6.62 23.05 -6.68
N GLU A 352 -7.01 21.97 -5.99
CA GLU A 352 -7.90 22.02 -4.84
C GLU A 352 -7.48 21.01 -3.75
N ILE A 353 -7.58 21.45 -2.49
CA ILE A 353 -7.48 20.58 -1.31
C ILE A 353 -8.89 20.03 -1.04
N LEU A 354 -9.03 18.71 -1.14
CA LEU A 354 -10.29 17.98 -0.98
C LEU A 354 -10.60 17.68 0.49
N SER A 355 -9.57 17.40 1.28
CA SER A 355 -9.68 17.25 2.75
C SER A 355 -8.33 17.43 3.41
N ASP A 356 -8.34 17.75 4.70
CA ASP A 356 -7.15 17.87 5.53
C ASP A 356 -7.35 17.30 6.94
N ASP A 357 -6.25 16.95 7.57
CA ASP A 357 -6.17 16.51 8.96
C ASP A 357 -4.87 17.00 9.59
N MET A 358 -4.89 17.34 10.88
CA MET A 358 -3.75 17.87 11.61
C MET A 358 -3.72 17.33 13.04
N GLU A 359 -2.55 16.86 13.46
CA GLU A 359 -2.29 16.33 14.80
C GLU A 359 -1.01 16.90 15.41
N ILE A 360 -0.98 16.98 16.74
CA ILE A 360 0.22 17.36 17.50
C ILE A 360 1.10 16.13 17.66
N VAL A 361 2.38 16.26 17.32
CA VAL A 361 3.37 15.21 17.54
C VAL A 361 4.00 15.42 18.90
N HIS A 362 3.59 14.61 19.88
CA HIS A 362 4.21 14.66 21.20
C HIS A 362 5.66 14.16 21.10
N PRO A 363 6.65 14.94 21.58
CA PRO A 363 7.97 14.37 21.80
C PRO A 363 7.81 13.21 22.79
N GLU A 364 8.47 12.07 22.54
CA GLU A 364 8.66 11.07 23.59
C GLU A 364 9.26 11.82 24.77
N ILE A 365 8.49 11.94 25.86
CA ILE A 365 9.01 12.51 27.11
C ILE A 365 10.12 11.55 27.52
N GLU A 366 11.36 11.88 27.20
CA GLU A 366 12.52 11.18 27.74
C GLU A 366 12.39 11.30 29.24
N GLY A 367 12.00 10.18 29.86
CA GLY A 367 11.84 10.09 31.30
C GLY A 367 13.15 10.48 31.96
N PHE A 368 13.10 11.51 32.78
CA PHE A 368 14.13 11.83 33.76
C PHE A 368 13.58 11.62 35.17
#